data_AF-A0A395NGW6-F1
#
_entry.id   AF-A0A395NGW6-F1
#
_cell.length_a   1.000
_cell.length_b   1.000
_cell.length_c   1.000
_cell.angle_alpha   90.00
_cell.angle_beta   90.00
_cell.angle_gamma   90.00
#
_symmetry.space_group_name_H-M   'P 1'
#
loop_
_entity.id
_entity.type
_entity.pdbx_description
1 polymer ?
#
loop_
_entity_poly.entity_id
_entity_poly.type
_entity_poly.pdbx_seq_one_letter_code
_entity_poly.pdbx_strand_id
1 'polypeptide(L)'
;MPPTPAKSKDEATTGEQRTKTDAQAADAQEPDPYADVDVGMVVDVKGGVSAFRNERQINIEKMVVVKSTAQEVALWEKRTRFRREVLDVPWLLREKDVRRCRREAERSEVEKERKKRKVKQQSKAKEAKAKEAGQGDAKMATRATNNKPARAENMAERIQRIIQEGASSGKYGALGL
;
A
#
# COMPACT_ATOMS: atom_id res chain seq x y z
N MET A 1 -5.58 11.14 -81.58
CA MET A 1 -5.31 9.70 -81.82
C MET A 1 -3.84 9.54 -82.16
N PRO A 2 -3.12 8.47 -81.78
CA PRO A 2 -3.29 7.48 -80.72
C PRO A 2 -1.97 7.39 -79.86
N PRO A 3 -1.55 6.27 -79.22
CA PRO A 3 -1.70 6.06 -77.76
C PRO A 3 -0.38 5.69 -77.01
N THR A 4 -0.39 5.85 -75.68
CA THR A 4 0.44 5.05 -74.72
C THR A 4 -0.31 3.75 -74.40
N PRO A 5 0.33 2.58 -74.09
CA PRO A 5 1.04 2.36 -72.83
C PRO A 5 2.12 1.23 -72.83
N ALA A 6 2.92 1.10 -71.74
CA ALA A 6 3.11 -0.16 -70.98
C ALA A 6 4.29 -0.10 -69.98
N LYS A 7 4.01 -0.55 -68.75
CA LYS A 7 4.93 -0.95 -67.68
C LYS A 7 5.61 -2.28 -68.01
N SER A 8 6.80 -2.50 -67.45
CA SER A 8 7.11 -3.75 -66.74
C SER A 8 8.26 -3.54 -65.75
N LYS A 9 8.17 -4.30 -64.65
CA LYS A 9 8.84 -4.18 -63.37
C LYS A 9 9.25 -5.61 -62.95
N ASP A 10 10.42 -5.71 -62.33
CA ASP A 10 11.01 -6.78 -61.50
C ASP A 10 11.51 -8.09 -62.15
N GLU A 11 12.84 -8.30 -62.05
CA GLU A 11 13.49 -9.62 -61.97
C GLU A 11 14.10 -9.85 -60.58
N ALA A 12 13.80 -11.03 -60.06
CA ALA A 12 14.48 -11.93 -59.11
C ALA A 12 15.63 -11.43 -58.20
N THR A 13 15.60 -11.85 -56.92
CA THR A 13 16.46 -12.95 -56.42
C THR A 13 16.17 -13.31 -54.95
N THR A 14 16.01 -14.62 -54.76
CA THR A 14 15.92 -15.46 -53.56
C THR A 14 16.91 -15.15 -52.43
N GLY A 15 16.45 -15.31 -51.18
CA GLY A 15 17.30 -15.35 -49.99
C GLY A 15 16.54 -15.78 -48.74
N GLU A 16 16.31 -17.08 -48.60
CA GLU A 16 15.77 -17.73 -47.41
C GLU A 16 16.82 -17.78 -46.29
N GLN A 17 16.47 -17.41 -45.05
CA GLN A 17 17.13 -17.96 -43.86
C GLN A 17 16.27 -17.79 -42.60
N ARG A 18 15.79 -18.94 -42.10
CA ARG A 18 15.26 -19.12 -40.74
C ARG A 18 16.41 -19.18 -39.74
N THR A 19 16.23 -18.60 -38.56
CA THR A 19 16.09 -19.30 -37.26
C THR A 19 16.59 -18.44 -36.09
N LYS A 20 15.99 -18.73 -34.92
CA LYS A 20 16.42 -18.44 -33.54
C LYS A 20 16.04 -17.06 -33.01
N THR A 21 15.61 -16.89 -31.76
CA THR A 21 15.24 -17.76 -30.63
C THR A 21 14.65 -16.80 -29.60
N ASP A 22 13.71 -17.33 -28.82
CA ASP A 22 13.11 -16.81 -27.59
C ASP A 22 13.87 -15.78 -26.74
N ALA A 23 13.07 -15.11 -25.92
CA ALA A 23 13.41 -14.37 -24.71
C ALA A 23 13.71 -12.88 -24.89
N GLN A 24 12.63 -12.12 -25.07
CA GLN A 24 12.49 -10.96 -24.21
C GLN A 24 11.05 -10.92 -23.73
N ALA A 25 10.83 -11.44 -22.53
CA ALA A 25 9.71 -10.99 -21.71
C ALA A 25 9.86 -9.47 -21.66
N ALA A 26 9.06 -8.77 -22.45
CA ALA A 26 8.90 -7.34 -22.34
C ALA A 26 8.47 -7.11 -20.91
N ASP A 27 9.40 -6.62 -20.09
CA ASP A 27 9.04 -5.85 -18.92
C ASP A 27 8.04 -4.83 -19.43
N ALA A 28 6.77 -5.00 -19.06
CA ALA A 28 5.70 -4.13 -19.49
C ALA A 28 5.92 -2.80 -18.76
N GLN A 29 6.91 -2.07 -19.26
CA GLN A 29 7.25 -0.75 -18.78
C GLN A 29 6.03 0.09 -19.12
N GLU A 30 5.28 0.44 -18.08
CA GLU A 30 4.14 1.34 -18.18
C GLU A 30 4.54 2.51 -19.10
N PRO A 31 3.71 2.83 -20.11
CA PRO A 31 4.06 3.87 -21.06
C PRO A 31 4.37 5.14 -20.30
N ASP A 32 5.53 5.75 -20.57
CA ASP A 32 5.95 6.97 -19.90
C ASP A 32 4.85 8.02 -20.08
N PRO A 33 4.17 8.43 -18.99
CA PRO A 33 3.03 9.34 -19.08
C PRO A 33 3.42 10.75 -19.55
N TYR A 34 4.72 11.02 -19.73
CA TYR A 34 5.26 12.32 -20.13
C TYR A 34 6.06 12.27 -21.44
N ALA A 35 5.90 11.20 -22.24
CA ALA A 35 6.58 11.05 -23.52
C ALA A 35 6.25 12.15 -24.55
N ASP A 36 5.15 12.89 -24.35
CA ASP A 36 4.68 13.98 -25.22
C ASP A 36 5.26 15.36 -24.85
N VAL A 37 6.08 15.45 -23.80
CA VAL A 37 6.67 16.71 -23.35
C VAL A 37 7.98 16.97 -24.10
N ASP A 38 8.01 18.06 -24.86
CA ASP A 38 9.17 18.51 -25.62
C ASP A 38 9.78 19.81 -25.06
N VAL A 39 11.00 20.11 -25.49
CA VAL A 39 11.75 21.30 -25.10
C VAL A 39 10.98 22.56 -25.50
N GLY A 40 10.80 23.47 -24.54
CA GLY A 40 10.07 24.72 -24.72
C GLY A 40 8.61 24.66 -24.28
N MET A 41 8.09 23.49 -23.91
CA MET A 41 6.78 23.37 -23.28
C MET A 41 6.79 23.87 -21.83
N VAL A 42 5.71 24.55 -21.42
CA VAL A 42 5.54 25.02 -20.05
C VAL A 42 4.69 24.02 -19.28
N VAL A 43 5.15 23.64 -18.09
CA VAL A 43 4.59 22.55 -17.30
C VAL A 43 4.48 22.97 -15.83
N ASP A 44 3.37 22.62 -15.20
CA ASP A 44 3.19 22.70 -13.74
C ASP A 44 3.55 21.33 -13.14
N VAL A 45 4.59 21.31 -12.32
CA VAL A 45 5.14 20.10 -11.72
C VAL A 45 4.90 20.13 -10.22
N LYS A 46 4.33 19.04 -9.71
CA LYS A 46 4.16 18.77 -8.29
C LYS A 46 4.94 17.52 -7.91
N GLY A 47 5.61 17.60 -6.78
CA GLY A 47 6.51 16.54 -6.37
C GLY A 47 7.28 16.85 -5.10
N GLY A 48 8.10 15.89 -4.70
CA GLY A 48 9.05 16.03 -3.60
C GLY A 48 10.35 16.67 -4.07
N VAL A 49 10.93 17.55 -3.25
CA VAL A 49 12.27 18.08 -3.48
C VAL A 49 13.28 17.11 -2.88
N SER A 50 14.23 16.64 -3.68
CA SER A 50 15.32 15.75 -3.28
C SER A 50 16.67 16.41 -3.58
N ALA A 51 17.75 15.89 -2.99
CA ALA A 51 19.11 16.32 -3.30
C ALA A 51 19.99 15.10 -3.55
N PHE A 52 20.69 15.09 -4.69
CA PHE A 52 21.62 14.03 -5.07
C PHE A 52 22.94 14.65 -5.49
N ARG A 53 24.06 14.21 -4.88
CA ARG A 53 25.40 14.76 -5.14
C ARG A 53 25.47 16.30 -5.06
N ASN A 54 24.79 16.89 -4.08
CA ASN A 54 24.63 18.34 -3.88
C ASN A 54 23.80 19.08 -4.94
N GLU A 55 23.18 18.39 -5.89
CA GLU A 55 22.23 18.96 -6.84
C GLU A 55 20.80 18.76 -6.36
N ARG A 56 19.98 19.82 -6.43
CA ARG A 56 18.56 19.74 -6.08
C ARG A 56 17.78 19.20 -7.26
N GLN A 57 16.97 18.19 -7.02
CA GLN A 57 16.13 17.53 -8.01
C GLN A 57 14.67 17.53 -7.53
N ILE A 58 13.73 17.34 -8.45
CA ILE A 58 12.31 17.24 -8.14
C ILE A 58 11.83 15.86 -8.59
N ASN A 59 11.33 15.07 -7.64
CA ASN A 59 10.70 13.80 -7.93
C ASN A 59 9.25 14.08 -8.33
N ILE A 60 8.92 13.87 -9.60
CA ILE A 60 7.60 14.21 -10.16
C ILE A 60 6.56 13.20 -9.66
N GLU A 61 5.54 13.68 -8.96
CA GLU A 61 4.35 12.90 -8.61
C GLU A 61 3.18 13.21 -9.54
N LYS A 62 3.08 14.48 -9.96
CA LYS A 62 2.06 14.94 -10.89
C LYS A 62 2.59 16.06 -11.76
N MET A 63 2.25 16.01 -13.04
CA MET A 63 2.65 17.00 -14.02
C MET A 63 1.47 17.37 -14.92
N VAL A 64 1.35 18.64 -15.25
CA VAL A 64 0.29 19.17 -16.12
C VAL A 64 0.90 20.16 -17.11
N VAL A 65 0.67 19.94 -18.40
CA VAL A 65 1.08 20.87 -19.46
C VAL A 65 0.20 22.12 -19.40
N VAL A 66 0.85 23.28 -19.32
CA VAL A 66 0.21 24.60 -19.34
C VAL A 66 0.11 25.06 -20.79
N LYS A 67 -1.11 25.24 -21.30
CA LYS A 67 -1.35 25.46 -22.74
C LYS A 67 -1.45 26.94 -23.13
N SER A 68 -1.51 27.86 -22.17
CA SER A 68 -1.82 29.27 -22.41
C SER A 68 -1.02 30.18 -21.49
N THR A 69 -0.53 31.29 -22.04
CA THR A 69 0.11 32.36 -21.28
C THR A 69 -0.77 32.90 -20.16
N ALA A 70 -2.10 32.94 -20.34
CA ALA A 70 -3.00 33.35 -19.27
C ALA A 70 -2.96 32.39 -18.07
N GLN A 71 -2.81 31.09 -18.32
CA GLN A 71 -2.65 30.10 -17.26
C GLN A 71 -1.29 30.23 -16.55
N GLU A 72 -0.23 30.52 -17.31
CA GLU A 72 1.10 30.78 -16.74
C GLU A 72 1.09 31.98 -15.80
N VAL A 73 0.53 33.11 -16.24
CA VAL A 73 0.41 34.33 -15.43
C VAL A 73 -0.40 34.05 -14.16
N ALA A 74 -1.52 33.32 -14.27
CA ALA A 74 -2.31 32.94 -13.11
C ALA A 74 -1.52 32.06 -12.11
N LEU A 75 -0.63 31.19 -12.58
CA LEU A 75 0.25 30.41 -11.71
C LEU A 75 1.30 31.29 -11.02
N TRP A 76 1.86 32.28 -11.72
CA TRP A 76 2.81 33.23 -11.14
C TRP A 76 2.17 34.11 -10.07
N GLU A 77 0.94 34.56 -10.29
CA GLU A 77 0.17 35.30 -9.30
C GLU A 77 -0.08 34.45 -8.05
N LYS A 78 -0.54 33.20 -8.23
CA LYS A 78 -0.75 32.25 -7.12
C LYS A 78 0.54 32.04 -6.32
N ARG A 79 1.68 31.83 -7.00
CA ARG A 79 2.99 31.63 -6.35
C ARG A 79 3.41 32.88 -5.56
N THR A 80 3.26 34.05 -6.16
CA THR A 80 3.66 35.32 -5.55
C THR A 80 2.80 35.63 -4.32
N ARG A 81 1.50 35.40 -4.43
CA ARG A 81 0.55 35.55 -3.33
C ARG A 81 0.86 34.59 -2.19
N PHE A 82 1.06 33.30 -2.49
CA PHE A 82 1.38 32.29 -1.48
C PHE A 82 2.69 32.62 -0.74
N ARG A 83 3.72 33.10 -1.47
CA ARG A 83 4.97 33.52 -0.84
C ARG A 83 4.72 34.67 0.14
N ARG A 84 4.07 35.75 -0.30
CA ARG A 84 3.82 36.95 0.52
C ARG A 84 2.92 36.69 1.72
N GLU A 85 1.86 35.92 1.53
CA GLU A 85 0.84 35.71 2.57
C GLU A 85 1.22 34.59 3.55
N VAL A 86 1.98 33.58 3.11
CA VAL A 86 2.23 32.36 3.89
C VAL A 86 3.70 32.14 4.20
N LEU A 87 4.59 32.18 3.20
CA LEU A 87 6.00 31.80 3.41
C LEU A 87 6.83 32.93 4.01
N ASP A 88 6.52 34.19 3.69
CA ASP A 88 7.22 35.37 4.19
C ASP A 88 6.84 35.68 5.66
N VAL A 89 5.70 35.17 6.12
CA VAL A 89 5.28 35.27 7.52
C VAL A 89 5.98 34.17 8.31
N PRO A 90 6.84 34.49 9.30
CA PRO A 90 7.55 33.47 10.06
C PRO A 90 6.54 32.61 10.84
N TRP A 91 6.77 31.30 10.83
CA TRP A 91 5.94 30.38 11.60
C TRP A 91 6.23 30.49 13.10
N LEU A 92 5.46 31.34 13.78
CA LEU A 92 5.61 31.61 15.21
C LEU A 92 4.57 30.84 16.01
N LEU A 93 5.03 29.90 16.84
CA LEU A 93 4.20 29.23 17.83
C LEU A 93 4.35 29.93 19.18
N ARG A 94 3.23 30.41 19.75
CA ARG A 94 3.24 30.99 21.09
C ARG A 94 3.51 29.90 22.11
N GLU A 95 4.34 30.18 23.11
CA GLU A 95 4.69 29.18 24.13
C GLU A 95 3.46 28.61 24.87
N LYS A 96 2.40 29.42 25.03
CA LYS A 96 1.14 28.96 25.63
C LYS A 96 0.49 27.83 24.82
N ASP A 97 0.52 27.96 23.49
CA ASP A 97 -0.03 26.96 22.58
C ASP A 97 0.84 25.69 22.60
N VAL A 98 2.16 25.83 22.59
CA VAL A 98 3.09 24.69 22.73
C VAL A 98 2.88 23.94 24.06
N ARG A 99 2.78 24.66 25.18
CA ARG A 99 2.52 24.06 26.49
C ARG A 99 1.16 23.35 26.54
N ARG A 100 0.14 23.91 25.90
CA ARG A 100 -1.19 23.27 25.80
C ARG A 100 -1.10 21.98 24.99
N CYS A 101 -0.57 22.03 23.77
CA CYS A 101 -0.43 20.85 22.90
C CYS A 101 0.40 19.74 23.55
N ARG A 102 1.47 20.09 24.30
CA ARG A 102 2.25 19.12 25.06
C ARG A 102 1.43 18.44 26.15
N ARG A 103 0.68 19.19 26.97
CA ARG A 103 -0.18 18.60 28.02
C ARG A 103 -1.28 17.72 27.43
N GLU A 104 -1.86 18.10 26.30
CA GLU A 104 -2.88 17.31 25.61
C GLU A 104 -2.30 16.01 25.05
N ALA A 105 -1.12 16.06 24.44
CA ALA A 105 -0.41 14.87 23.97
C ALA A 105 -0.10 13.90 25.13
N GLU A 106 0.46 14.40 26.24
CA GLU A 106 0.77 13.60 27.42
C GLU A 106 -0.50 12.97 28.04
N ARG A 107 -1.60 13.73 28.14
CA ARG A 107 -2.89 13.19 28.62
C ARG A 107 -3.44 12.10 27.70
N SER A 108 -3.34 12.29 26.39
CA SER A 108 -3.79 11.30 25.41
C SER A 108 -2.98 10.00 25.53
N GLU A 109 -1.65 10.09 25.67
CA GLU A 109 -0.80 8.92 25.87
C GLU A 109 -1.11 8.18 27.17
N VAL A 110 -1.30 8.90 28.29
CA VAL A 110 -1.69 8.30 29.57
C VAL A 110 -3.06 7.61 29.48
N GLU A 111 -4.02 8.21 28.78
CA GLU A 111 -5.34 7.60 28.59
C GLU A 111 -5.27 6.34 27.71
N LYS A 112 -4.47 6.38 26.63
CA LYS A 112 -4.20 5.21 25.78
C LYS A 112 -3.56 4.09 26.58
N GLU A 113 -2.58 4.39 27.42
CA GLU A 113 -1.91 3.40 28.28
C GLU A 113 -2.89 2.83 29.33
N ARG A 114 -3.74 3.66 29.93
CA ARG A 114 -4.78 3.20 30.86
C ARG A 114 -5.79 2.29 30.16
N LYS A 115 -6.20 2.61 28.93
CA LYS A 115 -7.08 1.76 28.11
C LYS A 115 -6.40 0.42 27.79
N LYS A 116 -5.14 0.43 27.34
CA LYS A 116 -4.35 -0.78 27.09
C LYS A 116 -4.24 -1.66 28.34
N ARG A 117 -3.96 -1.07 29.50
CA ARG A 117 -3.90 -1.78 30.79
C ARG A 117 -5.24 -2.41 31.17
N LYS A 118 -6.36 -1.70 31.00
CA LYS A 118 -7.70 -2.23 31.25
C LYS A 118 -8.03 -3.41 30.34
N VAL A 119 -7.73 -3.31 29.05
CA VAL A 119 -7.94 -4.41 28.09
C VAL A 119 -7.09 -5.63 28.48
N LYS A 120 -5.80 -5.42 28.82
CA LYS A 120 -4.90 -6.49 29.26
C LYS A 120 -5.33 -7.14 30.58
N GLN A 121 -5.88 -6.37 31.52
CA GLN A 121 -6.43 -6.93 32.76
C GLN A 121 -7.71 -7.72 32.50
N GLN A 122 -8.60 -7.22 31.64
CA GLN A 122 -9.82 -7.94 31.27
C GLN A 122 -9.54 -9.24 30.52
N SER A 123 -8.54 -9.26 29.62
CA SER A 123 -8.13 -10.49 28.94
C SER A 123 -7.55 -11.51 29.93
N LYS A 124 -6.66 -11.07 30.83
CA LYS A 124 -6.10 -11.93 31.89
C LYS A 124 -7.16 -12.46 32.86
N ALA A 125 -8.14 -11.63 33.24
CA ALA A 125 -9.23 -12.05 34.12
C ALA A 125 -10.18 -13.06 33.44
N LYS A 126 -10.45 -12.89 32.14
CA LYS A 126 -11.20 -13.87 31.33
C LYS A 126 -10.44 -15.19 31.22
N GLU A 127 -9.12 -15.12 30.99
CA GLU A 127 -8.27 -16.31 30.90
C GLU A 127 -8.17 -17.06 32.25
N ALA A 128 -8.06 -16.32 33.38
CA ALA A 128 -8.05 -16.90 34.72
C ALA A 128 -9.39 -17.57 35.07
N LYS A 129 -10.52 -16.91 34.76
CA LYS A 129 -11.86 -17.50 34.96
C LYS A 129 -12.10 -18.74 34.10
N ALA A 130 -11.58 -18.77 32.87
CA ALA A 130 -11.64 -19.95 32.02
C ALA A 130 -10.80 -21.12 32.58
N LYS A 131 -9.66 -20.84 33.23
CA LYS A 131 -8.82 -21.84 33.89
C LYS A 131 -9.44 -22.38 35.18
N GLU A 132 -10.07 -21.55 36.00
CA GLU A 132 -10.79 -22.02 37.21
C GLU A 132 -12.05 -22.81 36.88
N ALA A 133 -12.83 -22.40 35.87
CA ALA A 133 -14.01 -23.15 35.42
C ALA A 133 -13.64 -24.54 34.87
N GLY A 134 -12.44 -24.70 34.30
CA GLY A 134 -11.92 -25.99 33.85
C GLY A 134 -11.35 -26.89 34.97
N GLN A 135 -11.16 -26.36 36.19
CA GLN A 135 -10.54 -27.09 37.31
C GLN A 135 -11.55 -27.49 38.40
N GLY A 136 -12.78 -26.95 38.36
CA GLY A 136 -13.89 -27.29 39.26
C GLY A 136 -14.50 -28.69 39.04
N ASP A 137 -14.40 -29.25 37.84
CA ASP A 137 -14.95 -30.58 37.52
C ASP A 137 -13.99 -31.76 37.87
N ALA A 138 -12.76 -31.47 38.30
CA ALA A 138 -11.75 -32.51 38.56
C ALA A 138 -11.75 -33.07 40.00
N LYS A 139 -12.62 -32.59 40.91
CA LYS A 139 -12.62 -32.98 42.35
C LYS A 139 -13.85 -33.74 42.86
N MET A 140 -14.74 -34.21 41.98
CA MET A 140 -15.76 -35.23 42.32
C MET A 140 -15.66 -36.43 41.36
N ALA A 141 -14.54 -37.14 41.37
CA ALA A 141 -14.42 -38.40 40.63
C ALA A 141 -13.45 -39.37 41.29
N THR A 142 -13.52 -39.53 42.62
CA THR A 142 -12.97 -40.72 43.28
C THR A 142 -14.15 -41.51 43.83
N ARG A 143 -14.63 -42.46 43.02
CA ARG A 143 -15.42 -43.67 43.36
C ARG A 143 -16.61 -43.85 42.41
N ALA A 144 -16.37 -44.43 41.24
CA ALA A 144 -17.27 -45.42 40.63
C ALA A 144 -16.62 -46.01 39.38
N THR A 145 -16.62 -47.33 39.38
CA THR A 145 -16.22 -48.29 38.34
C THR A 145 -16.87 -48.05 36.97
N ASN A 146 -16.06 -48.29 35.93
CA ASN A 146 -16.39 -49.03 34.71
C ASN A 146 -17.79 -48.79 34.11
N ASN A 147 -17.87 -47.94 33.07
CA ASN A 147 -18.66 -48.24 31.87
C ASN A 147 -18.32 -47.26 30.74
N LYS A 148 -17.95 -47.82 29.58
CA LYS A 148 -18.03 -47.15 28.27
C LYS A 148 -19.52 -46.94 27.95
N PRO A 149 -19.89 -45.83 27.31
CA PRO A 149 -20.10 -45.94 25.88
C PRO A 149 -19.56 -44.76 25.06
N ALA A 150 -19.52 -45.02 23.76
CA ALA A 150 -18.92 -44.22 22.73
C ALA A 150 -19.61 -42.86 22.49
N ARG A 151 -18.78 -41.94 21.98
CA ARG A 151 -19.15 -40.80 21.12
C ARG A 151 -19.68 -39.53 21.82
N ALA A 152 -18.84 -38.95 22.68
CA ALA A 152 -18.76 -37.50 22.82
C ALA A 152 -17.57 -37.05 21.96
N GLU A 153 -17.83 -36.59 20.74
CA GLU A 153 -16.81 -35.90 19.94
C GLU A 153 -16.35 -34.67 20.72
N ASN A 154 -15.13 -34.73 21.24
CA ASN A 154 -14.53 -33.60 21.94
C ASN A 154 -14.57 -32.39 21.00
N MET A 155 -15.18 -31.28 21.45
CA MET A 155 -15.28 -30.05 20.66
C MET A 155 -13.91 -29.59 20.15
N ALA A 156 -12.83 -29.89 20.88
CA ALA A 156 -11.45 -29.69 20.46
C ALA A 156 -11.05 -30.51 19.22
N GLU A 157 -11.44 -31.79 19.13
CA GLU A 157 -11.19 -32.64 17.96
C GLU A 157 -12.01 -32.17 16.75
N ARG A 158 -13.24 -31.69 16.99
CA ARG A 158 -14.08 -31.10 15.94
C ARG A 158 -13.52 -29.79 15.41
N ILE A 159 -12.99 -28.93 16.29
CA ILE A 159 -12.28 -27.69 15.92
C ILE A 159 -10.99 -28.03 15.15
N GLN A 160 -10.24 -29.04 15.58
CA GLN A 160 -9.04 -29.49 14.88
C GLN A 160 -9.35 -30.02 13.47
N ARG A 161 -10.43 -30.79 13.30
CA ARG A 161 -10.88 -31.25 11.97
C ARG A 161 -11.24 -30.09 11.05
N ILE A 162 -11.99 -29.10 11.53
CA ILE A 162 -12.37 -27.92 10.76
C ILE A 162 -11.13 -27.11 10.32
N ILE A 163 -10.13 -26.99 11.20
CA ILE A 163 -8.87 -26.30 10.88
C ILE A 163 -8.06 -27.11 9.86
N GLN A 164 -7.96 -28.43 10.01
CA GLN A 164 -7.23 -29.29 9.07
C GLN A 164 -7.88 -29.35 7.68
N GLU A 165 -9.20 -29.43 7.63
CA GLU A 165 -10.00 -29.48 6.41
C GLU A 165 -10.05 -28.10 5.71
N GLY A 166 -10.10 -27.01 6.49
CA GLY A 166 -9.99 -25.64 5.98
C GLY A 166 -8.57 -25.26 5.52
N ALA A 167 -7.53 -25.81 6.12
CA ALA A 167 -6.13 -25.56 5.74
C ALA A 167 -5.71 -26.28 4.44
N SER A 168 -6.42 -27.35 4.05
CA SER A 168 -6.07 -28.17 2.88
C SER A 168 -6.85 -27.83 1.60
N SER A 169 -7.84 -26.94 1.65
CA SER A 169 -8.69 -26.57 0.50
C SER A 169 -8.42 -25.17 -0.10
N GLY A 170 -7.51 -24.39 0.48
CA GLY A 170 -7.15 -23.06 -0.04
C GLY A 170 -5.78 -23.04 -0.70
N LYS A 171 -5.70 -22.63 -1.97
CA LYS A 171 -4.44 -22.37 -2.71
C LYS A 171 -3.50 -21.33 -2.06
N TYR A 172 -3.85 -20.78 -0.89
CA TYR A 172 -3.13 -19.71 -0.18
C TYR A 172 -3.05 -19.92 1.35
N GLY A 173 -3.42 -21.09 1.88
CA GLY A 173 -3.46 -21.32 3.34
C GLY A 173 -2.12 -21.50 4.06
N ALA A 174 -1.00 -21.54 3.33
CA ALA A 174 0.32 -21.90 3.88
C ALA A 174 1.30 -20.73 4.06
N LEU A 175 0.94 -19.50 3.67
CA LEU A 175 1.73 -18.32 4.03
C LEU A 175 1.23 -17.77 5.35
N GLY A 176 1.49 -18.51 6.44
CA GLY A 176 1.52 -17.96 7.80
C GLY A 176 2.57 -16.86 7.91
N LEU A 177 2.33 -15.75 7.21
CA LEU A 177 2.89 -14.42 7.36
C LEU A 177 1.89 -13.60 8.18
#